data_AF-A0A9K3H9J9-F1
#
_entry.id   AF-A0A9K3H9J9-F1
#
_cell.length_a   1.000
_cell.length_b   1.000
_cell.length_c   1.000
_cell.angle_alpha   90.00
_cell.angle_beta   90.00
_cell.angle_gamma   90.00
#
_symmetry.space_group_name_H-M   'P 1'
#
loop_
_entity.id
_entity.type
_entity.pdbx_description
1 polymer ?
#
loop_
_entity_poly.entity_id
_entity_poly.type
_entity_poly.pdbx_seq_one_letter_code
_entity_poly.pdbx_strand_id
1 'polypeptide(L)'
;MEKMIKTMFSKPYKFMIHCVLHALSHRKGAYDETSDYIMMIITYLVLNRPYNASQVIFNYLVENVGAGSGKYIMYPRFIMMMIDDLVKDIQKDDDDVLGLGT
;
A
#
# COMPACT_ATOMS: atom_id res chain seq x y z
N MET A 1 1.23 15.85 -17.61
CA MET A 1 0.14 14.93 -17.23
C MET A 1 -0.72 15.63 -16.20
N GLU A 2 -2.03 15.61 -16.38
CA GLU A 2 -2.99 16.18 -15.44
C GLU A 2 -3.01 15.36 -14.15
N LYS A 3 -2.94 16.03 -12.99
CA LYS A 3 -2.89 15.35 -11.69
C LYS A 3 -4.29 14.87 -11.30
N MET A 4 -4.43 13.59 -10.95
CA MET A 4 -5.70 13.01 -10.52
C MET A 4 -6.02 13.36 -9.06
N ILE A 5 -6.95 14.31 -8.85
CA ILE A 5 -7.37 14.75 -7.52
C ILE A 5 -8.68 14.02 -7.12
N LYS A 6 -8.74 13.43 -5.92
CA LYS A 6 -9.92 12.69 -5.45
C LYS A 6 -11.21 13.54 -5.41
N THR A 7 -11.08 14.87 -5.35
CA THR A 7 -12.20 15.81 -5.33
C THR A 7 -13.01 15.82 -6.62
N MET A 8 -12.40 15.39 -7.74
CA MET A 8 -13.02 15.31 -9.07
C MET A 8 -14.08 14.20 -9.18
N PHE A 9 -14.12 13.28 -8.22
CA PHE A 9 -14.99 12.11 -8.24
C PHE A 9 -16.23 12.28 -7.35
N SER A 10 -17.29 11.51 -7.65
CA SER A 10 -18.49 11.44 -6.81
C SER A 10 -18.17 10.86 -5.42
N LYS A 11 -19.05 11.11 -4.43
CA LYS A 11 -18.80 10.74 -3.02
C LYS A 11 -18.38 9.26 -2.82
N PRO A 12 -19.02 8.26 -3.47
CA PRO A 12 -18.61 6.86 -3.33
C PRO A 12 -17.19 6.59 -3.86
N TYR A 13 -16.86 7.08 -5.04
CA TYR A 13 -15.54 6.89 -5.64
C TYR A 13 -14.46 7.65 -4.87
N LYS A 14 -14.78 8.85 -4.37
CA LYS A 14 -13.89 9.63 -3.50
C LYS A 14 -13.54 8.88 -2.22
N PHE A 15 -14.53 8.25 -1.59
CA PHE A 15 -14.31 7.43 -0.40
C PHE A 15 -13.42 6.21 -0.72
N MET A 16 -13.70 5.50 -1.81
CA MET A 16 -12.88 4.37 -2.23
C MET A 16 -11.42 4.78 -2.55
N ILE A 17 -11.22 5.86 -3.30
CA ILE A 17 -9.89 6.41 -3.58
C ILE A 17 -9.15 6.74 -2.28
N HIS A 18 -9.85 7.34 -1.32
CA HIS A 18 -9.28 7.65 0.00
C HIS A 18 -8.84 6.40 0.76
N CYS A 19 -9.66 5.34 0.78
CA CYS A 19 -9.30 4.07 1.41
C CYS A 19 -8.07 3.43 0.76
N VAL A 20 -8.02 3.36 -0.58
CA VAL A 20 -6.90 2.76 -1.31
C VAL A 20 -5.63 3.60 -1.13
N LEU A 21 -5.73 4.93 -1.17
CA LEU A 21 -4.61 5.82 -0.88
C LEU A 21 -4.08 5.62 0.52
N HIS A 22 -4.94 5.52 1.53
CA HIS A 22 -4.49 5.26 2.90
C HIS A 22 -3.84 3.89 3.06
N ALA A 23 -4.29 2.88 2.31
CA ALA A 23 -3.74 1.53 2.40
C ALA A 23 -2.42 1.35 1.65
N LEU A 24 -2.23 2.04 0.52
CA LEU A 24 -1.13 1.76 -0.42
C LEU A 24 -0.16 2.94 -0.66
N SER A 25 -0.51 4.16 -0.24
CA SER A 25 0.37 5.32 -0.44
C SER A 25 1.55 5.31 0.53
N HIS A 26 2.73 5.64 0.00
CA HIS A 26 3.96 5.86 0.77
C HIS A 26 4.05 7.29 1.36
N ARG A 27 3.04 8.14 1.14
CA ARG A 27 3.09 9.55 1.59
C ARG A 27 2.62 9.69 3.04
N LYS A 28 3.42 10.37 3.86
CA LYS A 28 3.08 10.74 5.25
C LYS A 28 2.04 11.88 5.36
N GLY A 29 1.66 12.51 4.24
CA GLY A 29 0.66 13.59 4.19
C GLY A 29 0.21 13.92 2.75
N ALA A 30 -0.87 14.69 2.62
CA ALA A 30 -1.52 15.09 1.36
C ALA A 30 -2.06 13.93 0.49
N TYR A 31 -3.20 13.35 0.93
CA TYR A 31 -3.95 12.29 0.23
C TYR A 31 -4.99 12.82 -0.76
N ASP A 32 -4.78 14.01 -1.33
CA ASP A 32 -5.71 14.58 -2.31
C ASP A 32 -5.32 14.22 -3.74
N GLU A 33 -4.01 14.10 -4.00
CA GLU A 33 -3.46 13.66 -5.27
C GLU A 33 -3.20 12.15 -5.26
N THR A 34 -3.65 11.47 -6.31
CA THR A 34 -3.43 10.03 -6.50
C THR A 34 -2.26 9.79 -7.44
N SER A 35 -1.36 8.86 -7.11
CA SER A 35 -0.31 8.42 -8.04
C SER A 35 -0.91 7.60 -9.18
N ASP A 36 -0.28 7.63 -10.35
CA ASP A 36 -0.78 6.98 -11.56
C ASP A 36 -1.01 5.47 -11.36
N TYR A 37 -0.11 4.77 -10.64
CA TYR A 37 -0.26 3.35 -10.37
C TYR A 37 -1.43 3.01 -9.44
N ILE A 38 -1.71 3.84 -8.42
CA ILE A 38 -2.86 3.66 -7.53
C ILE A 38 -4.15 3.90 -8.32
N MET A 39 -4.14 4.92 -9.17
CA MET A 39 -5.29 5.21 -10.01
C MET A 39 -5.56 4.10 -11.02
N MET A 40 -4.50 3.44 -11.52
CA MET A 40 -4.63 2.27 -12.36
C MET A 40 -5.29 1.12 -11.59
N ILE A 41 -4.82 0.77 -10.39
CA ILE A 41 -5.46 -0.24 -9.52
C ILE A 41 -6.95 0.06 -9.31
N ILE A 42 -7.28 1.32 -8.98
CA ILE A 42 -8.66 1.78 -8.77
C ILE A 42 -9.50 1.65 -10.03
N THR A 43 -8.95 2.03 -11.19
CA THR A 43 -9.66 1.97 -12.47
C THR A 43 -10.00 0.53 -12.84
N TYR A 44 -9.04 -0.38 -12.75
CA TYR A 44 -9.28 -1.80 -13.03
C TYR A 44 -10.26 -2.43 -12.04
N LEU A 45 -10.22 -2.02 -10.75
CA LEU A 45 -11.17 -2.45 -9.73
C LEU A 45 -12.60 -2.00 -10.06
N VAL A 46 -12.79 -0.72 -10.42
CA VAL A 46 -14.11 -0.17 -10.79
C VAL A 46 -14.66 -0.82 -12.06
N LEU A 47 -13.80 -1.06 -13.05
CA LEU A 47 -14.19 -1.69 -14.30
C LEU A 47 -14.39 -3.20 -14.17
N ASN A 48 -14.13 -3.78 -12.99
CA ASN A 48 -14.14 -5.22 -12.74
C ASN A 48 -13.31 -5.99 -13.79
N ARG A 49 -12.11 -5.46 -14.08
CA ARG A 49 -11.17 -6.04 -15.04
C ARG A 49 -10.02 -6.72 -14.32
N PRO A 50 -9.48 -7.83 -14.85
CA PRO A 50 -8.32 -8.47 -14.26
C PRO A 50 -7.13 -7.51 -14.30
N TYR A 51 -6.46 -7.35 -13.16
CA TYR A 51 -5.27 -6.53 -13.02
C TYR A 51 -4.34 -7.13 -11.98
N ASN A 52 -3.05 -7.18 -12.27
CA ASN A 52 -2.08 -7.73 -11.35
C ASN A 52 -1.64 -6.70 -10.30
N ALA A 53 -2.55 -6.33 -9.39
CA ALA A 53 -2.26 -5.40 -8.30
C ALA A 53 -1.14 -5.93 -7.39
N SER A 54 -1.07 -7.25 -7.19
CA SER A 54 -0.08 -7.89 -6.34
C SER A 54 1.36 -7.65 -6.84
N GLN A 55 1.60 -7.73 -8.15
CA GLN A 55 2.90 -7.46 -8.74
C GLN A 55 3.32 -6.01 -8.59
N VAL A 56 2.39 -5.06 -8.77
CA VAL A 56 2.68 -3.63 -8.57
C VAL A 56 3.06 -3.36 -7.13
N ILE A 57 2.30 -3.89 -6.17
CA ILE A 57 2.61 -3.78 -4.74
C ILE A 57 4.00 -4.37 -4.47
N PHE A 58 4.28 -5.58 -4.97
CA PHE A 58 5.56 -6.26 -4.76
C PHE A 58 6.75 -5.46 -5.32
N ASN A 59 6.64 -4.89 -6.52
CA ASN A 59 7.72 -4.11 -7.12
C ASN A 59 8.06 -2.88 -6.25
N TYR A 60 7.05 -2.14 -5.78
CA TYR A 60 7.29 -1.00 -4.88
C TYR A 60 7.86 -1.43 -3.52
N LEU A 61 7.55 -2.64 -3.05
CA LEU A 61 8.17 -3.19 -1.84
C LEU A 61 9.66 -3.47 -2.05
N VAL A 62 10.03 -4.10 -3.16
CA VAL A 62 11.43 -4.36 -3.52
C VAL A 62 12.22 -3.05 -3.65
N GLU A 63 11.63 -2.03 -4.29
CA GLU A 63 12.23 -0.70 -4.40
C GLU A 63 12.46 -0.04 -3.03
N ASN A 64 11.50 -0.16 -2.11
CA ASN A 64 11.64 0.39 -0.75
C ASN A 64 12.76 -0.29 0.05
N VAL A 65 12.96 -1.61 -0.11
CA VAL A 65 14.07 -2.33 0.55
C VAL A 65 15.44 -1.79 0.11
N GLY A 66 15.55 -1.35 -1.15
CA GLY A 66 16.76 -0.74 -1.69
C GLY A 66 17.02 0.70 -1.24
N ALA A 67 16.08 1.37 -0.57
CA ALA A 67 16.10 2.82 -0.33
C ALA A 67 17.06 3.33 0.77
N GLY A 68 18.10 2.57 1.15
CA GLY A 68 19.16 3.04 2.04
C GLY A 68 18.75 3.17 3.51
N SER A 69 19.00 4.34 4.14
CA SER A 69 18.97 4.55 5.61
C SER A 69 17.58 4.56 6.27
N GLY A 70 16.55 4.07 5.57
CA GLY A 70 15.19 3.92 6.07
C GLY A 70 14.64 2.53 5.78
N LYS A 71 15.40 1.47 6.12
CA LYS A 71 15.05 0.05 5.94
C LYS A 71 13.83 -0.44 6.74
N TYR A 72 12.94 0.46 7.12
CA TYR A 72 11.66 0.03 7.64
C TYR A 72 10.90 -0.52 6.46
N ILE A 73 10.70 -1.83 6.48
CA ILE A 73 9.76 -2.44 5.59
C ILE A 73 8.37 -2.01 6.09
N MET A 74 7.98 -0.77 5.78
CA MET A 74 6.65 -0.24 6.03
C MET A 74 5.71 -0.87 5.01
N TYR A 75 5.48 -2.16 5.19
CA TYR A 75 4.40 -2.85 4.53
C TYR A 75 3.07 -2.30 5.05
N PRO A 76 2.03 -2.22 4.20
CA PRO A 76 0.66 -2.20 4.69
C PRO A 76 0.44 -3.40 5.62
N ARG A 77 -0.15 -3.18 6.80
CA ARG A 77 -0.25 -4.21 7.85
C ARG A 77 -0.87 -5.53 7.39
N PHE A 78 -1.79 -5.48 6.42
CA PHE A 78 -2.39 -6.69 5.87
C PHE A 78 -1.39 -7.55 5.07
N ILE A 79 -0.40 -6.95 4.41
CA ILE A 79 0.65 -7.68 3.69
C ILE A 79 1.58 -8.37 4.69
N MET A 80 1.97 -7.69 5.78
CA MET A 80 2.72 -8.33 6.88
C MET A 80 1.97 -9.55 7.43
N MET A 81 0.67 -9.41 7.72
CA MET A 81 -0.14 -10.53 8.23
C MET A 81 -0.19 -11.70 7.26
N MET A 82 -0.30 -11.44 5.95
CA MET A 82 -0.27 -12.50 4.93
C MET A 82 1.09 -13.19 4.86
N ILE A 83 2.18 -12.43 4.93
CA ILE A 83 3.54 -13.00 4.92
C ILE A 83 3.78 -13.85 6.18
N ASP A 84 3.37 -13.36 7.35
CA ASP A 84 3.47 -14.08 8.62
C ASP A 84 2.68 -15.40 8.62
N ASP A 85 1.49 -15.43 7.99
CA ASP A 85 0.69 -16.65 7.86
C ASP A 85 1.32 -17.67 6.89
N LEU A 86 1.86 -17.17 5.77
CA LEU A 86 2.44 -18.00 4.71
C LEU A 86 3.86 -18.51 5.02
N VAL A 87 4.64 -17.77 5.80
CA VAL A 87 6.04 -18.09 6.11
C VAL A 87 6.25 -18.12 7.62
N LYS A 88 6.06 -19.32 8.20
CA LYS A 88 6.01 -19.51 9.66
C LYS A 88 7.35 -19.39 10.38
N ASP A 89 8.47 -19.54 9.66
CA ASP A 89 9.82 -19.61 10.23
C ASP A 89 10.67 -18.36 9.92
N ILE A 90 10.04 -17.21 9.64
CA ILE A 90 10.78 -15.96 9.48
C ILE A 90 11.39 -15.58 10.83
N GLN A 91 12.73 -15.48 10.88
CA GLN A 91 13.42 -14.90 12.03
C GLN A 91 12.96 -13.45 12.19
N LYS A 92 12.30 -13.17 13.31
CA LYS A 92 11.87 -11.82 13.69
C LYS A 92 12.96 -11.18 14.53
N ASP A 93 13.20 -9.89 14.29
CA ASP A 93 14.05 -9.10 15.17
C ASP A 93 13.28 -8.85 16.48
N ASP A 94 13.90 -9.17 17.62
CA ASP A 94 13.29 -8.99 18.94
C ASP A 94 12.96 -7.51 19.20
N ASP A 95 13.70 -6.58 18.58
CA ASP A 95 13.47 -5.13 18.67
C ASP A 95 12.21 -4.68 17.88
N ASP A 96 11.78 -5.45 16.88
CA ASP A 96 10.56 -5.20 16.07
C ASP A 96 9.31 -5.86 16.67
N VAL A 97 9.48 -6.75 17.66
CA VAL A 97 8.36 -7.39 18.37
C VAL A 97 7.82 -6.42 19.40
N LEU A 98 6.66 -5.82 19.11
CA LEU A 98 5.84 -5.14 20.11
C LEU A 98 5.44 -6.15 21.18
N GLY A 99 6.22 -6.21 22.27
CA GLY A 99 5.89 -6.97 23.45
C GLY A 99 4.51 -6.54 23.94
N LEU A 100 3.51 -7.40 23.74
CA LEU A 100 2.26 -7.28 24.46
C LEU A 100 2.60 -7.58 25.92
N GLY A 101 2.86 -6.53 26.69
CA GLY A 101 3.16 -6.66 28.12
C GLY A 101 2.09 -7.50 28.79
N THR A 102 2.47 -8.73 29.16
CA THR A 102 1.74 -9.59 30.08
C THR A 102 2.02 -9.17 31.51
#